data_AF-A0A364Y0M7-F1
#
_entry.id   AF-A0A364Y0M7-F1
#
_cell.length_a   1.000
_cell.length_b   1.000
_cell.length_c   1.000
_cell.angle_alpha   90.00
_cell.angle_beta   90.00
_cell.angle_gamma   90.00
#
_symmetry.space_group_name_H-M   'P 1'
#
loop_
_entity.id
_entity.type
_entity.pdbx_description
1 polymer ?
#
loop_
_entity_poly.entity_id
_entity_poly.type
_entity_poly.pdbx_seq_one_letter_code
_entity_poly.pdbx_strand_id
1 'polypeptide(L)'
;MKRPIGYAFLLLIAVSCGVVEDLKQSPELEPLEHGFKSSAAIAYCASIANAAFKGYELPSYISFDADTREGYAGAGVIYVSANASHPMPFNNAVGDIAIAALWNGNQGGVMSIIFGDIDILSAQYKLYGIHTVPFFYDEENDRIITLFAEQDIVIGEGSDTLLSINLSKGKFDLELERLEEEQSDDVFVAVTQNVWHISVDQRDSPINFYDDDVTVNGGGQIATVNSKSGGVLYHAMIKTKFNYNECQSNPISGSAFVQNFKAGSVLDLGTILLDFHSACNGKAEITLATGKYLRANGDDVMLNWQ
;
A
#
# COMPACT_ATOMS: atom_id res chain seq x y z
N MET A 1 -20.74 -63.37 36.81
CA MET A 1 -19.58 -62.76 36.12
C MET A 1 -20.03 -61.50 35.42
N LYS A 2 -19.68 -60.31 35.94
CA LYS A 2 -19.99 -59.00 35.35
C LYS A 2 -18.71 -58.48 34.67
N ARG A 3 -18.74 -58.20 33.37
CA ARG A 3 -17.64 -57.54 32.64
C ARG A 3 -17.85 -56.03 32.69
N PRO A 4 -16.85 -55.21 33.06
CA PRO A 4 -16.92 -53.78 32.86
C PRO A 4 -16.50 -53.47 31.42
N ILE A 5 -17.47 -53.01 30.62
CA ILE A 5 -17.23 -52.25 29.40
C ILE A 5 -17.36 -50.79 29.81
N GLY A 6 -16.35 -49.98 29.54
CA GLY A 6 -16.52 -48.53 29.52
C GLY A 6 -15.49 -47.75 30.32
N TYR A 7 -14.25 -47.71 29.84
CA TYR A 7 -13.32 -46.61 30.16
C TYR A 7 -12.35 -46.26 29.02
N ALA A 8 -12.47 -46.87 27.84
CA ALA A 8 -11.52 -46.64 26.73
C ALA A 8 -11.91 -45.49 25.77
N PHE A 9 -13.14 -44.96 25.85
CA PHE A 9 -13.62 -43.97 24.88
C PHE A 9 -13.42 -42.50 25.30
N LEU A 10 -13.03 -42.24 26.55
CA LEU A 10 -12.85 -40.87 27.08
C LEU A 10 -11.42 -40.35 26.96
N LEU A 11 -10.44 -41.18 26.60
CA LEU A 11 -9.03 -40.80 26.50
C LEU A 11 -8.59 -40.34 25.10
N LEU A 12 -9.45 -40.47 24.08
CA LEU A 12 -9.17 -40.01 22.72
C LEU A 12 -9.52 -38.52 22.48
N ILE A 13 -10.21 -37.87 23.43
CA ILE A 13 -10.63 -36.47 23.27
C ILE A 13 -9.58 -35.49 23.82
N ALA A 14 -8.75 -35.89 24.78
CA ALA A 14 -7.76 -35.01 25.41
C ALA A 14 -6.46 -34.80 24.59
N VAL A 15 -6.13 -35.70 23.65
CA VAL A 15 -4.95 -35.57 22.76
C VAL A 15 -5.25 -34.71 21.53
N SER A 16 -6.52 -34.34 21.32
CA SER A 16 -6.99 -33.61 20.13
C SER A 16 -6.72 -32.10 20.20
N CYS A 17 -6.60 -31.49 21.39
CA CYS A 17 -6.50 -30.03 21.47
C CYS A 17 -5.16 -29.45 20.98
N GLY A 18 -4.03 -30.15 21.19
CA GLY A 18 -2.71 -29.65 20.75
C GLY A 18 -2.53 -29.68 19.23
N VAL A 19 -2.98 -30.75 18.58
CA VAL A 19 -2.95 -30.87 17.10
C VAL A 19 -3.90 -29.87 16.43
N VAL A 20 -4.89 -29.35 17.17
CA VAL A 20 -5.85 -28.38 16.65
C VAL A 20 -5.28 -26.96 16.57
N GLU A 21 -4.38 -26.58 17.48
CA GLU A 21 -3.68 -25.28 17.45
C GLU A 21 -2.59 -25.25 16.38
N ASP A 22 -1.85 -26.36 16.19
CA ASP A 22 -0.80 -26.47 15.15
C ASP A 22 -1.34 -26.33 13.70
N LEU A 23 -2.66 -26.44 13.52
CA LEU A 23 -3.35 -26.28 12.22
C LEU A 23 -3.88 -24.86 11.98
N LYS A 24 -3.72 -23.92 12.93
CA LYS A 24 -4.14 -22.53 12.76
C LYS A 24 -2.94 -21.67 12.36
N GLN A 25 -2.58 -21.72 11.07
CA GLN A 25 -1.53 -20.85 10.54
C GLN A 25 -2.07 -19.43 10.34
N SER A 26 -1.33 -18.44 10.85
CA SER A 26 -1.63 -17.04 10.58
C SER A 26 -1.41 -16.71 9.11
N PRO A 27 -2.28 -15.88 8.51
CA PRO A 27 -2.11 -15.44 7.13
C PRO A 27 -0.86 -14.57 6.95
N GLU A 28 -0.23 -14.68 5.78
CA GLU A 28 0.94 -13.89 5.39
C GLU A 28 0.47 -12.54 4.83
N LEU A 29 0.31 -11.54 5.70
CA LEU A 29 -0.25 -10.21 5.34
C LEU A 29 0.78 -9.15 4.96
N GLU A 30 2.08 -9.42 5.12
CA GLU A 30 3.15 -8.44 4.89
C GLU A 30 3.08 -7.77 3.50
N PRO A 31 2.80 -8.47 2.39
CA PRO A 31 2.72 -7.80 1.08
C PRO A 31 1.49 -6.91 0.93
N LEU A 32 0.40 -7.25 1.62
CA LEU A 32 -0.78 -6.41 1.70
C LEU A 32 -0.49 -5.13 2.50
N GLU A 33 0.24 -5.25 3.61
CA GLU A 33 0.73 -4.12 4.40
C GLU A 33 1.60 -3.19 3.55
N HIS A 34 2.57 -3.74 2.81
CA HIS A 34 3.45 -2.95 1.94
C HIS A 34 2.67 -2.22 0.85
N GLY A 35 1.73 -2.90 0.18
CA GLY A 35 0.86 -2.27 -0.81
C GLY A 35 0.05 -1.12 -0.21
N PHE A 36 -0.58 -1.36 0.94
CA PHE A 36 -1.36 -0.36 1.67
C PHE A 36 -0.52 0.85 2.09
N LYS A 37 0.61 0.64 2.77
CA LYS A 37 1.50 1.73 3.24
C LYS A 37 2.07 2.54 2.07
N SER A 38 2.43 1.88 0.97
CA SER A 38 2.91 2.55 -0.24
C SER A 38 1.81 3.38 -0.89
N SER A 39 0.60 2.84 -1.01
CA SER A 39 -0.56 3.58 -1.51
C SER A 39 -0.90 4.80 -0.65
N ALA A 40 -0.87 4.67 0.67
CA ALA A 40 -1.11 5.78 1.59
C ALA A 40 -0.05 6.90 1.44
N ALA A 41 1.23 6.52 1.36
CA ALA A 41 2.31 7.48 1.18
C ALA A 41 2.22 8.21 -0.17
N ILE A 42 1.92 7.48 -1.25
CA ILE A 42 1.76 8.06 -2.59
C ILE A 42 0.53 8.97 -2.65
N ALA A 43 -0.61 8.55 -2.09
CA ALA A 43 -1.81 9.37 -2.01
C ALA A 43 -1.51 10.71 -1.34
N TYR A 44 -0.87 10.67 -0.18
CA TYR A 44 -0.44 11.86 0.56
C TYR A 44 0.47 12.77 -0.26
N CYS A 45 1.47 12.20 -0.94
CA CYS A 45 2.38 12.96 -1.81
C CYS A 45 1.66 13.55 -3.03
N ALA A 46 0.72 12.83 -3.63
CA ALA A 46 -0.07 13.30 -4.77
C ALA A 46 -0.98 14.47 -4.36
N SER A 47 -1.61 14.41 -3.18
CA SER A 47 -2.39 15.51 -2.62
C SER A 47 -1.56 16.76 -2.41
N ILE A 48 -0.36 16.62 -1.84
CA ILE A 48 0.57 17.74 -1.63
C ILE A 48 1.03 18.32 -2.97
N ALA A 49 1.42 17.48 -3.92
CA ALA A 49 1.88 17.92 -5.23
C ALA A 49 0.76 18.66 -5.99
N ASN A 50 -0.46 18.12 -5.98
CA ASN A 50 -1.63 18.78 -6.55
C ASN A 50 -1.89 20.14 -5.88
N ALA A 51 -1.80 20.21 -4.55
CA ALA A 51 -2.01 21.46 -3.81
C ALA A 51 -0.98 22.53 -4.17
N ALA A 52 0.31 22.14 -4.22
CA ALA A 52 1.41 23.01 -4.63
C ALA A 52 1.21 23.54 -6.05
N PHE A 53 0.77 22.68 -6.98
CA PHE A 53 0.63 23.03 -8.39
C PHE A 53 -0.56 23.95 -8.67
N LYS A 54 -1.63 23.78 -7.91
CA LYS A 54 -2.78 24.69 -7.94
C LYS A 54 -2.50 26.02 -7.23
N GLY A 55 -1.32 26.17 -6.61
CA GLY A 55 -0.89 27.41 -5.98
C GLY A 55 -1.58 27.68 -4.63
N TYR A 56 -2.04 26.64 -3.94
CA TYR A 56 -2.54 26.79 -2.57
C TYR A 56 -1.41 27.14 -1.61
N GLU A 57 -1.73 27.88 -0.56
CA GLU A 57 -0.80 28.17 0.52
C GLU A 57 -0.55 26.87 1.31
N LEU A 58 0.67 26.34 1.20
CA LEU A 58 1.03 25.08 1.85
C LEU A 58 1.27 25.29 3.36
N PRO A 59 0.94 24.29 4.21
CA PRO A 59 1.26 24.33 5.62
C PRO A 59 2.76 24.52 5.88
N SER A 60 3.12 25.13 7.02
CA SER A 60 4.52 25.48 7.34
C SER A 60 5.52 24.33 7.43
N TYR A 61 5.05 23.08 7.57
CA TYR A 61 5.90 21.88 7.56
C TYR A 61 6.19 21.37 6.14
N ILE A 62 5.65 22.05 5.12
CA ILE A 62 5.84 21.80 3.70
C ILE A 62 6.45 23.05 3.07
N SER A 63 7.53 22.87 2.31
CA SER A 63 8.12 23.94 1.49
C SER A 63 8.12 23.52 0.03
N PHE A 64 7.96 24.50 -0.86
CA PHE A 64 7.92 24.28 -2.30
C PHE A 64 8.86 25.26 -2.99
N ASP A 65 9.83 24.70 -3.70
CA ASP A 65 10.75 25.44 -4.56
C ASP A 65 10.36 25.19 -6.02
N ALA A 66 9.72 26.19 -6.62
CA ALA A 66 9.23 26.13 -7.99
C ALA A 66 10.35 26.49 -8.97
N ASP A 67 10.42 25.74 -10.07
CA ASP A 67 11.34 25.93 -11.18
C ASP A 67 10.54 25.95 -12.50
N THR A 68 11.16 26.47 -13.54
CA THR A 68 10.61 26.44 -14.91
C THR A 68 11.49 25.59 -15.78
N ARG A 69 10.89 24.65 -16.53
CA ARG A 69 11.60 23.81 -17.49
C ARG A 69 10.98 23.90 -18.86
N GLU A 70 11.83 24.03 -19.87
CA GLU A 70 11.40 24.07 -21.26
C GLU A 70 10.61 22.79 -21.61
N GLY A 71 9.45 22.95 -22.25
CA GLY A 71 8.56 21.85 -22.62
C GLY A 71 7.54 21.44 -21.55
N TYR A 72 7.55 22.08 -20.38
CA TYR A 72 6.61 21.84 -19.27
C TYR A 72 5.95 23.14 -18.83
N ALA A 73 4.79 23.05 -18.17
CA ALA A 73 4.16 24.20 -17.54
C ALA A 73 4.88 24.62 -16.25
N GLY A 74 5.48 23.65 -15.55
CA GLY A 74 6.35 23.91 -14.41
C GLY A 74 7.08 22.67 -13.93
N ALA A 75 8.03 22.91 -13.05
CA ALA A 75 8.81 21.90 -12.34
C ALA A 75 9.02 22.37 -10.90
N GLY A 76 9.38 21.49 -9.98
CA GLY A 76 9.74 21.92 -8.64
C GLY A 76 10.08 20.78 -7.70
N VAL A 77 10.54 21.17 -6.52
CA VAL A 77 10.82 20.25 -5.42
C VAL A 77 10.02 20.67 -4.21
N ILE A 78 9.31 19.71 -3.62
CA ILE A 78 8.52 19.88 -2.41
C ILE A 78 9.23 19.11 -1.30
N TYR A 79 9.49 19.77 -0.17
CA TYR A 79 10.05 19.14 1.02
C TYR A 79 9.00 19.12 2.11
N VAL A 80 8.78 17.95 2.71
CA VAL A 80 7.82 17.71 3.79
C VAL A 80 8.58 17.20 5.01
N SER A 81 8.40 17.84 6.16
CA SER A 81 8.93 17.35 7.44
C SER A 81 7.87 16.52 8.16
N ALA A 82 7.99 15.19 8.10
CA ALA A 82 7.11 14.27 8.81
C ALA A 82 7.59 14.08 10.25
N ASN A 83 6.76 14.43 11.22
CA ASN A 83 7.11 14.40 12.65
C ASN A 83 5.91 14.00 13.51
N ALA A 84 6.09 13.92 14.83
CA ALA A 84 5.01 13.52 15.73
C ALA A 84 3.76 14.42 15.68
N SER A 85 3.89 15.69 15.26
CA SER A 85 2.75 16.59 15.09
C SER A 85 2.12 16.51 13.69
N HIS A 86 2.89 16.06 12.69
CA HIS A 86 2.47 15.91 11.30
C HIS A 86 3.01 14.57 10.78
N PRO A 87 2.45 13.44 11.25
CA PRO A 87 2.94 12.13 10.87
C PRO A 87 2.60 11.86 9.40
N MET A 88 3.31 10.92 8.78
CA MET A 88 2.84 10.37 7.51
C MET A 88 1.65 9.44 7.79
N PRO A 89 0.55 9.49 7.00
CA PRO A 89 -0.58 8.59 7.20
C PRO A 89 -0.15 7.13 7.22
N PHE A 90 -0.58 6.39 8.25
CA PHE A 90 -0.28 4.96 8.47
C PHE A 90 1.22 4.61 8.53
N ASN A 91 2.04 5.57 8.97
CA ASN A 91 3.44 5.33 9.26
C ASN A 91 3.90 6.16 10.47
N ASN A 92 4.36 5.48 11.52
CA ASN A 92 4.84 6.11 12.74
C ASN A 92 6.29 6.66 12.67
N ALA A 93 7.00 6.47 11.55
CA ALA A 93 8.36 6.98 11.38
C ALA A 93 8.38 8.51 11.25
N VAL A 94 9.41 9.11 11.84
CA VAL A 94 9.76 10.53 11.68
C VAL A 94 10.84 10.63 10.62
N GLY A 95 10.75 11.61 9.72
CA GLY A 95 11.71 11.75 8.64
C GLY A 95 11.33 12.88 7.68
N ASP A 96 12.10 13.01 6.61
CA ASP A 96 11.86 14.00 5.56
C ASP A 96 11.40 13.31 4.28
N ILE A 97 10.46 13.94 3.57
CA ILE A 97 10.00 13.51 2.25
C ILE A 97 10.41 14.59 1.25
N ALA A 98 11.09 14.20 0.18
CA ALA A 98 11.37 15.08 -0.96
C ALA A 98 10.59 14.59 -2.17
N ILE A 99 9.77 15.47 -2.75
CA ILE A 99 8.98 15.20 -3.95
C ILE A 99 9.51 16.11 -5.05
N ALA A 100 10.24 15.54 -6.01
CA ALA A 100 10.51 16.23 -7.26
C ALA A 100 9.32 16.02 -8.19
N ALA A 101 8.89 17.02 -8.93
CA ALA A 101 7.76 16.85 -9.84
C ALA A 101 7.80 17.79 -11.04
N LEU A 102 7.25 17.29 -12.15
CA LEU A 102 7.05 17.99 -13.41
C LEU A 102 5.55 18.02 -13.72
N TRP A 103 5.03 19.10 -14.27
CA TRP A 103 3.62 19.17 -14.66
C TRP A 103 3.41 19.93 -15.96
N ASN A 104 2.28 19.63 -16.60
CA ASN A 104 1.89 20.25 -17.85
C ASN A 104 0.43 20.70 -17.77
N GLY A 105 0.23 21.99 -17.51
CA GLY A 105 -1.08 22.58 -17.26
C GLY A 105 -1.56 22.34 -15.82
N ASN A 106 -2.87 22.44 -15.61
CA ASN A 106 -3.48 22.37 -14.27
C ASN A 106 -4.02 20.97 -13.94
N GLN A 107 -3.89 20.04 -14.87
CA GLN A 107 -4.57 18.75 -14.80
C GLN A 107 -3.71 17.64 -14.21
N GLY A 108 -2.38 17.76 -14.18
CA GLY A 108 -1.55 16.67 -13.66
C GLY A 108 -0.07 16.78 -13.98
N GLY A 109 0.67 15.79 -13.49
CA GLY A 109 2.12 15.74 -13.59
C GLY A 109 2.69 14.35 -13.31
N VAL A 110 4.01 14.30 -13.27
CA VAL A 110 4.78 13.12 -12.88
C VAL A 110 5.69 13.53 -11.75
N MET A 111 5.66 12.78 -10.65
CA MET A 111 6.48 13.02 -9.47
C MET A 111 7.45 11.87 -9.21
N SER A 112 8.52 12.14 -8.48
CA SER A 112 9.37 11.14 -7.86
C SER A 112 9.54 11.50 -6.41
N ILE A 113 9.43 10.50 -5.55
CA ILE A 113 9.35 10.66 -4.11
C ILE A 113 10.58 10.00 -3.49
N ILE A 114 11.28 10.68 -2.60
CA ILE A 114 12.29 10.10 -1.73
C ILE A 114 11.84 10.24 -0.29
N PHE A 115 11.91 9.13 0.44
CA PHE A 115 11.76 9.08 1.88
C PHE A 115 13.14 8.99 2.52
N GLY A 116 13.49 9.99 3.32
CA GLY A 116 14.70 10.02 4.13
C GLY A 116 14.39 9.69 5.57
N ASP A 117 14.88 8.53 6.03
CA ASP A 117 15.07 8.25 7.45
C ASP A 117 16.55 8.43 7.78
N ILE A 118 16.86 9.50 8.52
CA ILE A 118 18.22 9.86 8.89
C ILE A 118 18.41 9.60 10.39
N ASP A 119 18.93 8.43 10.74
CA ASP A 119 19.48 8.19 12.07
C ASP A 119 20.99 8.50 12.09
N ILE A 120 21.31 9.76 12.39
CA ILE A 120 22.70 10.26 12.47
C ILE A 120 23.48 9.54 13.59
N LEU A 121 22.83 9.11 14.66
CA LEU A 121 23.49 8.51 15.82
C LEU A 121 23.88 7.05 15.58
N SER A 122 23.10 6.34 14.76
CA SER A 122 23.43 4.96 14.34
C SER A 122 24.15 4.87 12.99
N ALA A 123 24.36 6.00 12.31
CA ALA A 123 24.96 6.09 10.96
C ALA A 123 24.26 5.21 9.93
N GLN A 124 22.95 5.00 10.08
CA GLN A 124 22.12 4.29 9.11
C GLN A 124 21.37 5.30 8.24
N TYR A 125 21.62 5.23 6.93
CA TYR A 125 20.87 5.96 5.93
C TYR A 125 20.05 4.93 5.15
N LYS A 126 18.73 4.98 5.26
CA LYS A 126 17.86 4.17 4.41
C LYS A 126 17.05 5.13 3.54
N LEU A 127 17.50 5.25 2.31
CA LEU A 127 16.76 5.95 1.27
C LEU A 127 15.89 4.92 0.55
N TYR A 128 14.60 5.19 0.60
CA TYR A 128 13.60 4.53 -0.21
C TYR A 128 13.05 5.59 -1.15
N GLY A 129 12.83 5.24 -2.41
CA GLY A 129 12.18 6.18 -3.29
C GLY A 129 11.32 5.52 -4.33
N ILE A 130 10.42 6.32 -4.87
CA ILE A 130 9.43 5.90 -5.86
C ILE A 130 9.73 6.73 -7.09
N HIS A 131 10.14 6.04 -8.15
CA HIS A 131 10.51 6.61 -9.41
C HIS A 131 9.25 6.77 -10.27
N THR A 132 9.02 7.99 -10.76
CA THR A 132 7.99 8.31 -11.75
C THR A 132 6.58 7.79 -11.44
N VAL A 133 5.89 8.52 -10.57
CA VAL A 133 4.48 8.33 -10.24
C VAL A 133 3.65 9.38 -10.98
N PRO A 134 2.84 9.00 -11.97
CA PRO A 134 1.94 9.94 -12.62
C PRO A 134 0.76 10.27 -11.70
N PHE A 135 0.25 11.49 -11.79
CA PHE A 135 -0.99 11.87 -11.14
C PHE A 135 -1.74 12.91 -11.97
N PHE A 136 -3.06 12.89 -11.87
CA PHE A 136 -3.91 13.91 -12.49
C PHE A 136 -5.11 14.22 -11.60
N TYR A 137 -5.64 15.43 -11.73
CA TYR A 137 -6.87 15.86 -11.09
C TYR A 137 -8.03 15.72 -12.07
N ASP A 138 -8.94 14.82 -11.72
CA ASP A 138 -10.18 14.54 -12.42
C ASP A 138 -11.23 15.58 -11.99
N GLU A 139 -11.37 16.64 -12.78
CA GLU A 139 -12.31 17.75 -12.51
C GLU A 139 -13.77 17.30 -12.51
N GLU A 140 -14.11 16.22 -13.23
CA GLU A 140 -15.50 15.74 -13.33
C GLU A 140 -15.95 15.06 -12.04
N ASN A 141 -15.03 14.36 -11.37
CA ASN A 141 -15.30 13.60 -10.14
C ASN A 141 -14.64 14.20 -8.90
N ASP A 142 -14.04 15.40 -9.02
CA ASP A 142 -13.35 16.14 -7.96
C ASP A 142 -12.36 15.30 -7.15
N ARG A 143 -11.44 14.63 -7.85
CA ARG A 143 -10.52 13.68 -7.22
C ARG A 143 -9.15 13.67 -7.89
N ILE A 144 -8.12 13.33 -7.12
CA ILE A 144 -6.79 13.05 -7.64
C ILE A 144 -6.70 11.57 -7.96
N ILE A 145 -6.25 11.23 -9.17
CA ILE A 145 -5.97 9.87 -9.57
C ILE A 145 -4.46 9.73 -9.73
N THR A 146 -3.93 8.66 -9.18
CA THR A 146 -2.52 8.28 -9.32
C THR A 146 -2.40 6.77 -9.35
N LEU A 147 -1.25 6.26 -9.77
CA LEU A 147 -0.95 4.85 -9.73
C LEU A 147 0.54 4.63 -9.57
N PHE A 148 0.90 3.43 -9.11
CA PHE A 148 2.26 2.96 -9.14
C PHE A 148 2.29 1.45 -9.37
N ALA A 149 3.44 0.97 -9.81
CA ALA A 149 3.74 -0.44 -9.93
C ALA A 149 4.93 -0.80 -9.03
N GLU A 150 5.14 -2.09 -8.76
CA GLU A 150 6.25 -2.53 -7.91
C GLU A 150 7.62 -2.09 -8.46
N GLN A 151 7.79 -2.09 -9.79
CA GLN A 151 9.03 -1.63 -10.42
C GLN A 151 9.32 -0.13 -10.24
N ASP A 152 8.32 0.66 -9.83
CA ASP A 152 8.52 2.09 -9.54
C ASP A 152 9.20 2.26 -8.18
N ILE A 153 9.19 1.26 -7.29
CA ILE A 153 9.79 1.33 -5.97
C ILE A 153 11.26 0.93 -6.03
N VAL A 154 12.15 1.86 -5.67
CA VAL A 154 13.61 1.67 -5.61
C VAL A 154 14.06 1.64 -4.16
N ILE A 155 14.73 0.55 -3.78
CA ILE A 155 15.23 0.32 -2.42
C ILE A 155 16.77 0.33 -2.43
N GLY A 156 17.39 1.19 -1.61
CA GLY A 156 18.84 1.17 -1.35
C GLY A 156 19.68 2.15 -2.17
N GLU A 157 20.90 1.74 -2.52
CA GLU A 157 21.98 2.61 -3.05
C GLU A 157 21.71 3.24 -4.43
N GLY A 158 20.60 2.92 -5.11
CA GLY A 158 20.19 3.55 -6.38
C GLY A 158 19.30 4.79 -6.24
N SER A 159 19.01 5.20 -5.01
CA SER A 159 18.09 6.30 -4.68
C SER A 159 18.65 7.70 -4.96
N ASP A 160 19.98 7.83 -5.06
CA ASP A 160 20.70 9.07 -5.35
C ASP A 160 20.39 9.66 -6.75
N THR A 161 19.88 8.84 -7.67
CA THR A 161 19.46 9.26 -9.02
C THR A 161 17.98 9.62 -9.14
N LEU A 162 17.15 9.39 -8.12
CA LEU A 162 15.69 9.48 -8.23
C LEU A 162 15.16 10.90 -8.38
N LEU A 163 15.75 11.89 -7.69
CA LEU A 163 15.30 13.29 -7.79
C LEU A 163 15.67 13.96 -9.12
N SER A 164 16.54 13.34 -9.91
CA SER A 164 16.83 13.80 -11.27
C SER A 164 15.72 13.34 -12.22
N ILE A 165 14.51 13.87 -12.07
CA ILE A 165 13.43 13.70 -13.05
C ILE A 165 13.82 14.46 -14.31
N ASN A 166 14.62 13.83 -15.16
CA ASN A 166 14.98 14.31 -16.49
C ASN A 166 14.19 13.50 -17.52
N LEU A 167 12.87 13.60 -17.42
CA LEU A 167 11.97 13.01 -18.39
C LEU A 167 12.01 13.87 -19.66
N SER A 168 12.05 13.22 -20.82
CA SER A 168 11.68 13.89 -22.06
C SER A 168 10.16 14.05 -22.09
N LYS A 169 9.65 14.97 -22.92
CA LYS A 169 8.20 15.15 -23.08
C LYS A 169 7.49 13.84 -23.45
N GLY A 170 8.05 13.07 -24.38
CA GLY A 170 7.49 11.76 -24.75
C GLY A 170 7.47 10.75 -23.60
N LYS A 171 8.49 10.71 -22.72
CA LYS A 171 8.44 9.85 -21.53
C LYS A 171 7.41 10.33 -20.52
N PHE A 172 7.32 11.63 -20.31
CA PHE A 172 6.30 12.22 -19.44
C PHE A 172 4.88 11.88 -19.92
N ASP A 173 4.63 11.99 -21.23
CA ASP A 173 3.32 11.66 -21.81
C ASP A 173 3.02 10.15 -21.66
N LEU A 174 4.01 9.28 -21.90
CA LEU A 174 3.87 7.84 -21.64
C LEU A 174 3.55 7.52 -20.16
N GLU A 175 4.16 8.23 -19.21
CA GLU A 175 3.83 8.06 -17.79
C GLU A 175 2.38 8.47 -17.51
N LEU A 176 1.90 9.56 -18.11
CA LEU A 176 0.50 9.97 -17.95
C LEU A 176 -0.48 9.00 -18.61
N GLU A 177 -0.15 8.44 -19.78
CA GLU A 177 -0.97 7.44 -20.46
C GLU A 177 -1.24 6.20 -19.59
N ARG A 178 -0.35 5.85 -18.64
CA ARG A 178 -0.59 4.77 -17.67
C ARG A 178 -1.89 4.97 -16.88
N LEU A 179 -2.29 6.22 -16.63
CA LEU A 179 -3.49 6.55 -15.87
C LEU A 179 -4.79 6.22 -16.62
N GLU A 180 -4.70 6.01 -17.93
CA GLU A 180 -5.83 5.61 -18.79
C GLU A 180 -6.08 4.10 -18.75
N GLU A 181 -5.21 3.31 -18.11
CA GLU A 181 -5.40 1.87 -17.96
C GLU A 181 -6.68 1.53 -17.19
N GLU A 182 -7.46 0.56 -17.70
CA GLU A 182 -8.71 0.14 -17.08
C GLU A 182 -8.47 -0.44 -15.68
N GLN A 183 -9.12 0.15 -14.69
CA GLN A 183 -9.19 -0.41 -13.34
C GLN A 183 -10.07 -1.65 -13.36
N SER A 184 -9.56 -2.75 -12.82
CA SER A 184 -10.37 -3.97 -12.67
C SER A 184 -10.94 -4.09 -11.26
N ASP A 185 -12.24 -4.38 -11.19
CA ASP A 185 -12.91 -4.81 -9.96
C ASP A 185 -12.70 -6.32 -9.67
N ASP A 186 -12.04 -7.05 -10.58
CA ASP A 186 -11.73 -8.47 -10.43
C ASP A 186 -10.36 -8.64 -9.75
N VAL A 187 -10.36 -9.36 -8.63
CA VAL A 187 -9.17 -9.65 -7.83
C VAL A 187 -8.05 -10.31 -8.65
N PHE A 188 -8.39 -11.28 -9.52
CA PHE A 188 -7.38 -12.01 -10.28
C PHE A 188 -6.77 -11.13 -11.36
N VAL A 189 -7.57 -10.26 -11.98
CA VAL A 189 -7.07 -9.27 -12.95
C VAL A 189 -6.16 -8.26 -12.26
N ALA A 190 -6.59 -7.70 -11.12
CA ALA A 190 -5.80 -6.72 -10.34
C ALA A 190 -4.41 -7.27 -9.94
N VAL A 191 -4.36 -8.54 -9.50
CA VAL A 191 -3.11 -9.24 -9.19
C VAL A 191 -2.19 -9.38 -10.42
N THR A 192 -2.75 -9.60 -11.60
CA THR A 192 -1.94 -9.78 -12.84
C THR A 192 -1.41 -8.46 -13.40
N GLN A 193 -2.09 -7.34 -13.13
CA GLN A 193 -1.65 -6.01 -13.58
C GLN A 193 -0.37 -5.56 -12.88
N ASN A 194 -0.10 -6.01 -11.64
CA ASN A 194 1.03 -5.56 -10.82
C ASN A 194 1.08 -4.03 -10.64
N VAL A 195 -0.09 -3.41 -10.58
CA VAL A 195 -0.31 -1.96 -10.49
C VAL A 195 -1.31 -1.69 -9.37
N TRP A 196 -1.12 -0.56 -8.69
CA TRP A 196 -1.97 -0.02 -7.65
C TRP A 196 -2.54 1.32 -8.10
N HIS A 197 -3.82 1.35 -8.40
CA HIS A 197 -4.58 2.56 -8.68
C HIS A 197 -5.08 3.17 -7.39
N ILE A 198 -4.91 4.48 -7.27
CA ILE A 198 -5.22 5.26 -6.09
C ILE A 198 -6.09 6.43 -6.53
N SER A 199 -7.22 6.61 -5.84
CA SER A 199 -8.10 7.75 -5.99
C SER A 199 -8.17 8.48 -4.67
N VAL A 200 -8.01 9.80 -4.68
CA VAL A 200 -8.05 10.66 -3.50
C VAL A 200 -9.13 11.72 -3.67
N ASP A 201 -10.14 11.69 -2.82
CA ASP A 201 -11.15 12.73 -2.68
C ASP A 201 -10.73 13.65 -1.52
N GLN A 202 -10.52 14.93 -1.82
CA GLN A 202 -9.98 15.91 -0.87
C GLN A 202 -11.06 16.57 0.00
N ARG A 203 -12.34 16.18 -0.11
CA ARG A 203 -13.46 16.69 0.69
C ARG A 203 -13.54 18.23 0.78
N ASP A 204 -13.35 18.93 -0.35
CA ASP A 204 -13.28 20.40 -0.41
C ASP A 204 -12.17 21.04 0.46
N SER A 205 -11.18 20.25 0.89
CA SER A 205 -10.14 20.60 1.87
C SER A 205 -8.73 20.39 1.31
N PRO A 206 -8.32 21.11 0.24
CA PRO A 206 -7.14 20.80 -0.57
C PRO A 206 -5.80 20.89 0.15
N ILE A 207 -5.77 21.40 1.39
CA ILE A 207 -4.56 21.54 2.23
C ILE A 207 -4.62 20.69 3.50
N ASN A 208 -5.73 20.00 3.79
CA ASN A 208 -5.84 19.10 4.94
C ASN A 208 -5.71 17.64 4.51
N PHE A 209 -4.49 17.24 4.14
CA PHE A 209 -4.22 15.90 3.59
C PHE A 209 -4.55 14.72 4.52
N TYR A 210 -4.96 14.97 5.76
CA TYR A 210 -5.35 13.95 6.73
C TYR A 210 -6.85 13.62 6.70
N ASP A 211 -7.69 14.49 6.14
CA ASP A 211 -9.13 14.24 5.96
C ASP A 211 -9.48 13.67 4.58
N ASP A 212 -8.49 13.51 3.70
CA ASP A 212 -8.62 12.89 2.39
C ASP A 212 -9.23 11.47 2.47
N ASP A 213 -10.20 11.19 1.61
CA ASP A 213 -10.75 9.87 1.37
C ASP A 213 -9.97 9.16 0.26
N VAL A 214 -9.21 8.15 0.64
CA VAL A 214 -8.38 7.40 -0.31
C VAL A 214 -9.03 6.07 -0.63
N THR A 215 -9.15 5.74 -1.91
CA THR A 215 -9.58 4.44 -2.42
C THR A 215 -8.45 3.79 -3.21
N VAL A 216 -8.17 2.52 -2.92
CA VAL A 216 -7.13 1.74 -3.61
C VAL A 216 -7.74 0.52 -4.30
N ASN A 217 -7.34 0.32 -5.55
CA ASN A 217 -7.59 -0.88 -6.34
C ASN A 217 -6.27 -1.35 -6.94
N GLY A 218 -5.91 -2.62 -6.76
CA GLY A 218 -4.69 -3.14 -7.37
C GLY A 218 -4.13 -4.35 -6.65
N GLY A 219 -3.01 -4.84 -7.14
CA GLY A 219 -2.37 -6.02 -6.59
C GLY A 219 -0.99 -6.26 -7.15
N GLY A 220 -0.35 -7.32 -6.66
CA GLY A 220 0.99 -7.71 -7.07
C GLY A 220 1.33 -9.15 -6.73
N GLN A 221 2.57 -9.51 -7.07
CA GLN A 221 3.08 -10.88 -6.95
C GLN A 221 4.51 -10.88 -6.41
N ILE A 222 4.73 -11.59 -5.30
CA ILE A 222 6.07 -11.77 -4.74
C ILE A 222 6.53 -13.20 -4.99
N ALA A 223 7.54 -13.35 -5.85
CA ALA A 223 8.20 -14.62 -6.08
C ALA A 223 9.41 -14.79 -5.14
N THR A 224 9.40 -15.86 -4.35
CA THR A 224 10.54 -16.26 -3.51
C THR A 224 11.12 -17.57 -4.01
N VAL A 225 12.41 -17.59 -4.33
CA VAL A 225 13.11 -18.79 -4.79
C VAL A 225 14.34 -19.01 -3.93
N ASN A 226 14.50 -20.23 -3.44
CA ASN A 226 15.74 -20.69 -2.83
C ASN A 226 16.17 -22.04 -3.44
N SER A 227 17.33 -22.55 -3.03
CA SER A 227 17.91 -23.78 -3.61
C SER A 227 17.04 -25.06 -3.48
N LYS A 228 15.98 -25.06 -2.66
CA LYS A 228 15.17 -26.25 -2.35
C LYS A 228 13.65 -26.02 -2.43
N SER A 229 13.20 -24.79 -2.53
CA SER A 229 11.78 -24.44 -2.61
C SER A 229 11.60 -23.13 -3.38
N GLY A 230 10.47 -23.01 -4.06
CA GLY A 230 9.99 -21.76 -4.64
C GLY A 230 8.59 -21.45 -4.13
N GLY A 231 8.18 -20.20 -4.22
CA GLY A 231 6.80 -19.82 -3.96
C GLY A 231 6.45 -18.49 -4.60
N VAL A 232 5.17 -18.29 -4.82
CA VAL A 232 4.58 -17.04 -5.28
C VAL A 232 3.49 -16.67 -4.29
N LEU A 233 3.54 -15.44 -3.78
CA LEU A 233 2.45 -14.84 -3.04
C LEU A 233 1.75 -13.82 -3.94
N TYR A 234 0.47 -14.03 -4.19
CA TYR A 234 -0.41 -13.11 -4.88
C TYR A 234 -1.17 -12.29 -3.84
N HIS A 235 -1.33 -10.99 -4.06
CA HIS A 235 -2.11 -10.14 -3.17
C HIS A 235 -2.80 -9.01 -3.92
N ALA A 236 -3.97 -8.60 -3.44
CA ALA A 236 -4.70 -7.46 -4.00
C ALA A 236 -5.56 -6.76 -2.95
N MET A 237 -5.84 -5.48 -3.19
CA MET A 237 -6.83 -4.66 -2.51
C MET A 237 -7.88 -4.23 -3.53
N ILE A 238 -9.16 -4.41 -3.21
CA ILE A 238 -10.28 -4.03 -4.06
C ILE A 238 -11.16 -3.07 -3.29
N LYS A 239 -11.36 -1.88 -3.87
CA LYS A 239 -12.15 -0.77 -3.33
C LYS A 239 -11.81 -0.51 -1.87
N THR A 240 -10.53 -0.67 -1.53
CA THR A 240 -10.05 -0.51 -0.16
C THR A 240 -10.02 0.96 0.16
N LYS A 241 -10.90 1.39 1.05
CA LYS A 241 -11.04 2.79 1.44
C LYS A 241 -10.40 3.03 2.78
N PHE A 242 -9.71 4.15 2.92
CA PHE A 242 -9.18 4.60 4.19
C PHE A 242 -9.19 6.13 4.27
N ASN A 243 -9.29 6.62 5.50
CA ASN A 243 -9.22 8.02 5.85
C ASN A 243 -8.48 8.12 7.18
N TYR A 244 -7.34 8.82 7.20
CA TYR A 244 -6.47 8.81 8.36
C TYR A 244 -7.10 9.51 9.57
N ASN A 245 -7.86 10.58 9.36
CA ASN A 245 -8.57 11.29 10.43
C ASN A 245 -9.75 10.48 11.01
N GLU A 246 -10.38 9.61 10.20
CA GLU A 246 -11.44 8.72 10.69
C GLU A 246 -10.91 7.46 11.38
N CYS A 247 -9.88 6.85 10.79
CA CYS A 247 -9.27 5.66 11.36
C CYS A 247 -7.78 5.52 11.01
N GLN A 248 -6.94 5.46 12.05
CA GLN A 248 -5.49 5.31 11.93
C GLN A 248 -5.01 3.85 12.02
N SER A 249 -5.93 2.90 12.21
CA SER A 249 -5.58 1.51 12.56
C SER A 249 -5.81 0.51 11.42
N ASN A 250 -6.79 0.75 10.55
CA ASN A 250 -7.17 -0.15 9.46
C ASN A 250 -7.98 0.60 8.38
N PRO A 251 -8.12 0.06 7.16
CA PRO A 251 -9.06 0.58 6.17
C PRO A 251 -10.51 0.52 6.70
N ILE A 252 -11.33 1.48 6.29
CA ILE A 252 -12.72 1.62 6.74
C ILE A 252 -13.69 0.72 5.98
N SER A 253 -13.34 0.31 4.75
CA SER A 253 -14.14 -0.61 3.92
C SER A 253 -13.31 -1.19 2.78
N GLY A 254 -13.89 -2.15 2.05
CA GLY A 254 -13.30 -2.81 0.91
C GLY A 254 -12.85 -4.22 1.25
N SER A 255 -12.16 -4.86 0.32
CA SER A 255 -11.69 -6.24 0.48
C SER A 255 -10.23 -6.36 0.12
N ALA A 256 -9.57 -7.38 0.67
CA ALA A 256 -8.25 -7.78 0.25
C ALA A 256 -8.16 -9.29 0.04
N PHE A 257 -7.28 -9.67 -0.87
CA PHE A 257 -7.02 -11.05 -1.23
C PHE A 257 -5.56 -11.36 -1.01
N VAL A 258 -5.27 -12.54 -0.45
CA VAL A 258 -3.93 -13.10 -0.45
C VAL A 258 -4.01 -14.56 -0.84
N GLN A 259 -3.18 -14.97 -1.81
CA GLN A 259 -3.01 -16.37 -2.17
C GLN A 259 -1.53 -16.74 -2.11
N ASN A 260 -1.24 -17.78 -1.35
CA ASN A 260 0.07 -18.36 -1.25
C ASN A 260 0.14 -19.65 -2.07
N PHE A 261 1.13 -19.70 -2.96
CA PHE A 261 1.59 -20.90 -3.63
C PHE A 261 3.05 -21.17 -3.27
N LYS A 262 3.35 -22.15 -2.42
CA LYS A 262 4.73 -22.55 -2.07
C LYS A 262 4.95 -24.02 -2.45
N ALA A 263 5.99 -24.28 -3.24
CA ALA A 263 6.40 -25.60 -3.70
C ALA A 263 7.80 -25.94 -3.17
N GLY A 264 7.89 -27.02 -2.40
CA GLY A 264 9.14 -27.57 -1.87
C GLY A 264 9.03 -29.08 -1.62
N SER A 265 9.47 -29.55 -0.45
CA SER A 265 9.24 -30.95 -0.03
C SER A 265 7.76 -31.26 0.21
N VAL A 266 6.96 -30.23 0.48
CA VAL A 266 5.49 -30.28 0.60
C VAL A 266 4.92 -29.11 -0.21
N LEU A 267 3.76 -29.31 -0.82
CA LEU A 267 3.01 -28.26 -1.48
C LEU A 267 2.19 -27.51 -0.42
N ASP A 268 2.44 -26.21 -0.30
CA ASP A 268 1.73 -25.34 0.63
C ASP A 268 0.87 -24.34 -0.16
N LEU A 269 -0.44 -24.49 -0.02
CA LEU A 269 -1.45 -23.73 -0.74
C LEU A 269 -2.41 -23.11 0.26
N GLY A 270 -2.71 -21.83 0.11
CA GLY A 270 -3.77 -21.20 0.89
C GLY A 270 -4.22 -19.91 0.26
N THR A 271 -5.52 -19.67 0.32
CA THR A 271 -6.13 -18.40 -0.08
C THR A 271 -6.87 -17.83 1.11
N ILE A 272 -6.81 -16.52 1.27
CA ILE A 272 -7.67 -15.76 2.17
C ILE A 272 -8.34 -14.61 1.40
N LEU A 273 -9.58 -14.33 1.77
CA LEU A 273 -10.28 -13.10 1.47
C LEU A 273 -10.56 -12.40 2.80
N LEU A 274 -10.26 -11.11 2.83
CA LEU A 274 -10.40 -10.23 3.97
C LEU A 274 -11.42 -9.15 3.64
N ASP A 275 -12.30 -8.85 4.57
CA ASP A 275 -13.16 -7.66 4.51
C ASP A 275 -12.73 -6.65 5.57
N PHE A 276 -12.56 -5.40 5.15
CA PHE A 276 -12.26 -4.28 6.03
C PHE A 276 -13.54 -3.65 6.55
N HIS A 277 -13.45 -3.00 7.72
CA HIS A 277 -14.60 -2.41 8.41
C HIS A 277 -14.25 -1.11 9.15
N SER A 278 -15.26 -0.30 9.45
CA SER A 278 -15.09 1.01 10.10
C SER A 278 -14.90 0.96 11.63
N ALA A 279 -14.77 -0.22 12.24
CA ALA A 279 -14.66 -0.35 13.71
C ALA A 279 -13.34 0.20 14.31
N CYS A 280 -12.38 0.56 13.46
CA CYS A 280 -11.08 1.14 13.82
C CYS A 280 -10.30 0.44 14.94
N ASN A 281 -10.32 -0.88 14.95
CA ASN A 281 -9.71 -1.72 15.98
C ASN A 281 -8.41 -2.40 15.51
N GLY A 282 -7.90 -2.04 14.32
CA GLY A 282 -6.69 -2.62 13.74
C GLY A 282 -6.88 -4.01 13.14
N LYS A 283 -8.12 -4.40 12.83
CA LYS A 283 -8.46 -5.75 12.36
C LYS A 283 -9.16 -5.74 11.00
N ALA A 284 -9.16 -6.91 10.37
CA ALA A 284 -10.02 -7.27 9.25
C ALA A 284 -10.68 -8.64 9.51
N GLU A 285 -11.85 -8.87 8.93
CA GLU A 285 -12.56 -10.15 9.01
C GLU A 285 -12.11 -11.07 7.90
N ILE A 286 -11.78 -12.33 8.22
CA ILE A 286 -11.49 -13.36 7.22
C ILE A 286 -12.80 -13.99 6.74
N THR A 287 -13.29 -13.57 5.58
CA THR A 287 -14.58 -14.06 5.02
C THR A 287 -14.46 -15.36 4.25
N LEU A 288 -13.27 -15.64 3.70
CA LEU A 288 -12.95 -16.91 3.08
C LEU A 288 -11.51 -17.29 3.39
N ALA A 289 -11.29 -18.54 3.77
CA ALA A 289 -9.98 -19.13 3.94
C ALA A 289 -9.95 -20.56 3.41
N THR A 290 -8.95 -20.90 2.62
CA THR A 290 -8.79 -22.23 2.02
C THR A 290 -7.38 -22.79 2.26
N GLY A 291 -7.22 -24.09 1.99
CA GLY A 291 -5.93 -24.76 2.11
C GLY A 291 -5.36 -24.67 3.52
N LYS A 292 -4.12 -24.19 3.67
CA LYS A 292 -3.44 -24.05 4.96
C LYS A 292 -4.14 -23.10 5.94
N TYR A 293 -4.99 -22.21 5.44
CA TYR A 293 -5.72 -21.22 6.24
C TYR A 293 -7.15 -21.63 6.59
N LEU A 294 -7.61 -22.84 6.19
CA LEU A 294 -9.03 -23.23 6.27
C LEU A 294 -9.70 -22.99 7.63
N ARG A 295 -8.94 -23.05 8.72
CA ARG A 295 -9.44 -22.84 10.10
C ARG A 295 -9.61 -21.38 10.51
N ALA A 296 -9.22 -20.44 9.66
CA ALA A 296 -9.30 -19.01 9.93
C ALA A 296 -10.61 -18.37 9.43
N ASN A 297 -11.52 -19.13 8.81
CA ASN A 297 -12.81 -18.62 8.34
C ASN A 297 -13.63 -18.02 9.50
N GLY A 298 -14.07 -16.77 9.35
CA GLY A 298 -14.85 -16.03 10.34
C GLY A 298 -14.04 -15.50 11.52
N ASP A 299 -12.72 -15.66 11.52
CA ASP A 299 -11.84 -15.04 12.51
C ASP A 299 -11.47 -13.60 12.12
N ASP A 300 -11.19 -12.78 13.11
CA ASP A 300 -10.47 -11.52 12.92
C ASP A 300 -8.98 -11.79 12.75
N VAL A 301 -8.33 -11.02 11.86
CA VAL A 301 -6.88 -10.91 11.79
C VAL A 301 -6.42 -9.52 12.18
N MET A 302 -5.34 -9.44 12.96
CA MET A 302 -4.68 -8.17 13.28
C MET A 302 -3.88 -7.72 12.07
N LEU A 303 -4.09 -6.48 11.62
CA LEU A 303 -3.37 -5.91 10.49
C LEU A 303 -1.98 -5.39 10.90
N ASN A 304 -1.85 -4.79 12.07
CA ASN A 304 -0.59 -4.18 12.57
C ASN A 304 0.03 -3.12 11.63
N TRP A 305 -0.78 -2.41 10.84
CA TRP A 305 -0.30 -1.47 9.82
C TRP A 305 0.06 -0.07 10.34
N GLN A 306 0.32 0.08 11.64
CA GLN A 306 0.75 1.36 12.24
C GLN A 306 2.28 1.49 12.19
#